data_AF-A0A958G9A7-F1
#
_entry.id   AF-A0A958G9A7-F1
#
_cell.length_a   1.000
_cell.length_b   1.000
_cell.length_c   1.000
_cell.angle_alpha   90.00
_cell.angle_beta   90.00
_cell.angle_gamma   90.00
#
_symmetry.space_group_name_H-M   'P 1'
#
loop_
_entity.id
_entity.type
_entity.pdbx_description
1 polymer ?
#
loop_
_entity_poly.entity_id
_entity_poly.type
_entity_poly.pdbx_seq_one_letter_code
_entity_poly.pdbx_strand_id
1 'polypeptide(L)' 'ANGDSPPPYLPVIQRHCRRHEVINVRSLDEEHLMEVSFYVRLKNEQKNDDFIRELSATGGVRNVNLFFDESYF' A
#
# COMPACT_ATOMS: atom_id res chain seq x y z
N ALA A 1 22.61 -8.87 10.33
CA ALA A 1 21.73 -7.87 9.70
C ALA A 1 21.39 -8.41 8.32
N ASN A 2 20.16 -8.90 8.11
CA ASN A 2 19.75 -9.42 6.81
C ASN A 2 19.61 -8.23 5.87
N GLY A 3 20.41 -8.20 4.80
CA GLY A 3 20.64 -7.06 3.92
C GLY A 3 19.51 -6.76 2.93
N ASP A 4 18.25 -7.05 3.30
CA ASP A 4 17.11 -6.71 2.46
C ASP A 4 16.69 -5.28 2.77
N SER A 5 16.97 -4.37 1.83
CA SER A 5 16.36 -3.05 1.83
C SER A 5 14.83 -3.23 1.85
N PRO A 6 14.09 -2.45 2.66
CA PRO A 6 12.65 -2.57 2.69
C PRO A 6 12.07 -2.31 1.29
N PRO A 7 10.91 -2.91 0.96
CA PRO A 7 10.25 -2.66 -0.30
C PRO A 7 10.05 -1.14 -0.53
N PRO A 8 10.20 -0.65 -1.77
CA PRO A 8 10.21 0.78 -2.05
C PRO A 8 8.89 1.49 -1.71
N TYR A 9 7.78 0.74 -1.62
CA TYR A 9 6.47 1.26 -1.21
C TYR A 9 6.34 1.45 0.31
N LEU A 10 7.14 0.76 1.13
CA LEU A 10 6.98 0.74 2.58
C LEU A 10 7.20 2.14 3.22
N PRO A 11 8.19 2.95 2.81
CA PRO A 11 8.33 4.32 3.31
C PRO A 11 7.11 5.21 3.04
N VAL A 12 6.44 5.02 1.90
CA VAL A 12 5.22 5.76 1.54
C VAL A 12 4.09 5.37 2.49
N ILE A 13 3.89 4.07 2.72
CA ILE A 13 2.89 3.57 3.68
C ILE A 13 3.16 4.14 5.08
N GLN A 14 4.40 4.13 5.56
CA GLN A 14 4.75 4.66 6.89
C GLN A 14 4.56 6.18 7.00
N ARG A 15 4.74 6.92 5.90
CA ARG A 15 4.52 8.37 5.83
C ARG A 15 3.03 8.72 5.97
N HIS A 16 2.16 8.02 5.25
CA HIS A 16 0.74 8.37 5.14
C HIS A 16 -0.17 7.65 6.13
N CYS A 17 0.22 6.47 6.62
CA CYS A 17 -0.60 5.64 7.49
C CYS A 17 -0.10 5.68 8.94
N ARG A 18 -1.02 5.82 9.90
CA ARG A 18 -0.74 5.64 11.34
C ARG A 18 -0.69 4.16 11.74
N ARG A 19 -1.40 3.31 10.99
CA ARG A 19 -1.38 1.85 11.12
C ARG A 19 -1.47 1.24 9.73
N HIS A 20 -0.73 0.16 9.51
CA HIS A 20 -0.79 -0.65 8.30
C HIS A 20 -0.56 -2.11 8.69
N GLU A 21 -1.33 -3.01 8.09
CA GLU A 21 -1.28 -4.44 8.36
C GLU A 21 -1.43 -5.17 7.03
N VAL A 22 -0.52 -6.10 6.72
CA VAL A 22 -0.65 -6.94 5.54
C VAL A 22 -1.76 -7.94 5.82
N ILE A 23 -2.80 -7.93 5.00
CA ILE A 23 -3.94 -8.84 5.16
C ILE A 23 -3.96 -9.95 4.11
N ASN A 24 -3.30 -9.73 2.97
CA ASN A 24 -3.19 -10.72 1.91
C ASN A 24 -1.95 -10.50 1.06
N VAL A 25 -1.40 -11.60 0.56
CA VAL A 25 -0.29 -11.65 -0.37
C VAL A 25 -0.60 -12.73 -1.38
N ARG A 26 -0.62 -12.38 -2.67
CA ARG A 26 -0.78 -13.37 -3.76
C ARG A 26 0.24 -13.16 -4.86
N SER A 27 0.79 -14.26 -5.38
CA SER A 27 1.49 -14.24 -6.66
C SER A 27 0.48 -14.14 -7.79
N LEU A 28 0.83 -13.42 -8.83
CA LEU A 28 0.13 -13.40 -10.11
C LEU A 28 1.05 -14.14 -11.08
N ASP A 29 0.77 -15.42 -11.28
CA ASP A 29 1.69 -16.40 -11.87
C ASP A 29 2.08 -16.11 -13.33
N GLU A 30 1.35 -15.25 -14.03
CA GLU A 30 1.60 -14.95 -15.46
C GLU A 30 2.63 -13.83 -15.69
N GLU A 31 2.95 -13.00 -14.70
CA GLU A 31 3.78 -11.79 -14.91
C GLU A 31 4.89 -11.57 -13.86
N HIS A 32 5.21 -12.58 -13.03
CA HIS A 32 6.10 -12.41 -11.86
C HIS A 32 5.68 -11.25 -10.95
N LEU A 33 4.39 -10.93 -10.92
CA LEU A 33 3.85 -9.87 -10.09
C LEU A 33 3.40 -10.44 -8.74
N MET A 34 3.49 -9.59 -7.74
CA MET A 34 2.98 -9.85 -6.41
C MET A 34 1.93 -8.78 -6.11
N GLU A 35 0.74 -9.21 -5.73
CA GLU A 35 -0.24 -8.30 -5.14
C GLU A 35 -0.17 -8.42 -3.62
N VAL A 36 -0.03 -7.27 -2.96
CA VAL A 36 -0.03 -7.16 -1.51
C VAL A 36 -1.20 -6.26 -1.10
N SER A 37 -2.13 -6.82 -0.34
CA SER A 37 -3.27 -6.09 0.21
C SER A 37 -2.99 -5.67 1.64
N PHE A 38 -3.26 -4.39 1.95
CA PHE A 38 -3.06 -3.83 3.27
C PHE A 38 -4.37 -3.33 3.86
N TYR A 39 -4.62 -3.63 5.12
CA TYR A 39 -5.54 -2.85 5.94
C TYR A 39 -4.78 -1.66 6.52
N VAL A 40 -5.21 -0.45 6.20
CA VAL A 40 -4.51 0.77 6.61
C VAL A 40 -5.44 1.72 7.35
N ARG A 41 -4.85 2.48 8.27
CA ARG A 41 -5.50 3.64 8.89
C ARG A 41 -4.68 4.87 8.52
N LEU A 42 -5.26 5.75 7.70
CA LEU A 42 -4.59 6.98 7.26
C LEU A 42 -4.35 7.92 8.46
N LYS A 43 -3.27 8.71 8.39
CA LYS A 43 -3.00 9.82 9.32
C LYS A 43 -3.96 10.98 9.07
N ASN A 44 -4.27 11.24 7.80
CA ASN A 44 -5.25 12.22 7.37
C ASN A 44 -6.09 11.62 6.22
N GLU A 45 -7.38 11.40 6.48
CA GLU A 45 -8.31 10.77 5.54
C GLU A 45 -8.62 11.66 4.32
N GLN A 46 -8.45 12.99 4.45
CA GLN A 46 -8.63 13.95 3.36
C GLN A 46 -7.44 13.99 2.39
N LYS A 47 -6.37 13.24 2.67
CA LYS A 47 -5.15 13.15 1.86
C LYS A 47 -4.95 11.76 1.26
N ASN A 48 -6.04 11.04 1.03
CA ASN A 48 -6.04 9.77 0.31
C ASN A 48 -5.46 9.91 -1.11
N ASP A 49 -5.75 11.01 -1.82
CA ASP A 49 -5.25 11.26 -3.17
C ASP A 49 -3.72 11.41 -3.20
N ASP A 50 -3.15 12.13 -2.23
CA ASP A 50 -1.69 12.26 -2.07
C ASP A 50 -1.04 10.88 -1.83
N PHE A 51 -1.68 10.06 -0.99
CA PHE A 51 -1.22 8.71 -0.69
C PHE A 51 -1.22 7.79 -1.92
N ILE A 52 -2.32 7.77 -2.68
CA ILE A 52 -2.43 6.97 -3.92
C ILE A 52 -1.41 7.45 -4.94
N ARG A 53 -1.26 8.77 -5.11
CA ARG A 53 -0.31 9.37 -6.06
C ARG A 53 1.13 9.00 -5.74
N GLU A 54 1.56 9.12 -4.49
CA GLU A 54 2.92 8.75 -4.08
C GLU A 54 3.18 7.24 -4.22
N LEU A 55 2.22 6.39 -3.87
CA LEU A 55 2.34 4.94 -4.07
C LEU A 55 2.46 4.57 -5.56
N SER A 56 1.64 5.19 -6.40
CA SER A 56 1.64 4.93 -7.85
C SER A 56 2.92 5.44 -8.53
N ALA A 57 3.57 6.45 -7.96
CA ALA A 57 4.87 6.95 -8.41
C ALA A 57 6.06 6.12 -7.89
N THR A 58 5.82 5.12 -7.04
CA THR A 58 6.88 4.27 -6.49
C THR A 58 7.32 3.23 -7.51
N GLY A 59 8.63 3.18 -7.80
CA GLY A 59 9.19 2.19 -8.72
C GLY A 59 8.86 0.75 -8.30
N GLY A 60 8.37 -0.06 -9.23
CA GLY A 60 7.94 -1.44 -8.98
C GLY A 60 6.48 -1.59 -8.55
N VAL A 61 5.75 -0.49 -8.33
CA VAL A 61 4.30 -0.52 -8.13
C VAL A 61 3.61 -0.32 -9.48
N ARG A 62 2.75 -1.27 -9.87
CA ARG A 62 2.03 -1.22 -11.15
C ARG A 62 0.65 -0.59 -11.02
N ASN A 63 -0.15 -1.06 -10.06
CA ASN A 63 -1.50 -0.58 -9.80
C ASN A 63 -1.72 -0.39 -8.29
N VAL A 64 -2.51 0.62 -7.93
CA VAL A 64 -2.90 0.92 -6.55
C VAL A 64 -4.41 1.09 -6.51
N ASN A 65 -5.06 0.34 -5.62
CA ASN A 65 -6.49 0.49 -5.33
C ASN A 65 -6.65 0.80 -3.84
N LEU A 66 -7.52 1.75 -3.52
CA LEU A 66 -7.89 2.09 -2.15
C LEU A 66 -9.40 1.93 -2.00
N PHE A 67 -9.82 1.07 -1.08
CA PHE A 67 -11.21 0.86 -0.73
C PHE A 67 -11.47 1.43 0.66
N PHE A 68 -12.57 2.16 0.80
CA PHE A 68 -13.05 2.63 2.09
C PHE A 68 -14.05 1.63 2.64
N ASP A 69 -13.91 1.30 3.92
CA ASP A 69 -14.90 0.49 4.62
C ASP A 69 -16.12 1.39 4.86
N GLU A 70 -17.12 1.31 3.96
CA GLU A 70 -18.37 2.04 4.11
C GLU A 70 -19.14 1.45 5.29
N SER A 71 -18.93 2.02 6.47
CA SER A 71 -19.85 1.85 7.59
C SER A 71 -21.12 2.65 7.26
N TYR A 72 -22.10 2.01 6.62
CA TYR A 72 -23.45 2.54 6.53
C TYR A 72 -24.00 2.71 7.95
N PHE A 73 -24.20 3.96 8.37
CA PHE A 73 -25.02 4.33 9.53
C PHE A 73 -26.48 4.46 9.11
#